data_AF-A0A3N7DWK1-F1
#
_entry.id   AF-A0A3N7DWK1-F1
#
_cell.length_a   1.000
_cell.length_b   1.000
_cell.length_c   1.000
_cell.angle_alpha   90.00
_cell.angle_beta   90.00
_cell.angle_gamma   90.00
#
_symmetry.space_group_name_H-M   'P 1'
#
loop_
_entity.id
_entity.type
_entity.pdbx_description
1 polymer ?
#
loop_
_entity_poly.entity_id
_entity_poly.type
_entity_poly.pdbx_seq_one_letter_code
_entity_poly.pdbx_strand_id
1 'polypeptide(L)' 'METAAYYYMPLFKPGAVVHLGSSRETVSHVVVRRGGLMVHLVGRDAPVHPDTLRLEPSAFQLSRVPG' A
#
# COMPACT_ATOMS: atom_id res chain seq x y z
N MET A 1 -28.13 10.48 -8.48
CA MET A 1 -26.80 10.57 -7.87
C MET A 1 -26.24 9.17 -7.88
N GLU A 2 -25.20 8.91 -8.66
CA GLU A 2 -24.53 7.61 -8.65
C GLU A 2 -23.74 7.52 -7.34
N THR A 3 -24.18 6.67 -6.42
CA THR A 3 -23.45 6.42 -5.17
C THR A 3 -22.08 5.89 -5.55
N ALA A 4 -21.03 6.64 -5.23
CA ALA A 4 -19.67 6.18 -5.49
C ALA A 4 -19.44 4.83 -4.81
N ALA A 5 -19.21 3.78 -5.62
CA ALA A 5 -18.82 2.49 -5.10
C ALA A 5 -17.40 2.60 -4.53
N TYR A 6 -17.29 2.42 -3.22
CA TYR A 6 -16.00 2.26 -2.55
C TYR A 6 -15.61 0.79 -2.58
N TYR A 7 -14.35 0.55 -2.95
CA TYR A 7 -13.73 -0.76 -2.92
C TYR A 7 -12.82 -0.82 -1.70
N TYR A 8 -12.86 -1.94 -0.99
CA TYR A 8 -12.03 -2.19 0.18
C TYR A 8 -11.08 -3.34 -0.13
N MET A 9 -9.78 -3.06 -0.15
CA MET A 9 -8.76 -4.11 -0.26
C MET A 9 -7.43 -3.67 0.33
N PRO A 10 -6.55 -4.60 0.73
CA PRO A 10 -5.18 -4.27 1.09
C PRO A 10 -4.45 -3.65 -0.12
N LEU A 11 -4.08 -2.38 -0.02
CA LEU A 11 -3.45 -1.63 -1.09
C LEU A 11 -2.17 -0.94 -0.60
N PHE A 12 -1.02 -1.39 -1.08
CA PHE A 12 0.23 -0.67 -0.85
C PHE A 12 0.24 0.64 -1.66
N LYS A 13 0.36 1.76 -0.95
CA LYS A 13 0.51 3.10 -1.53
C LYS A 13 1.40 3.96 -0.62
N PRO A 14 2.07 5.00 -1.13
CA PRO A 14 2.78 5.96 -0.29
C PRO A 14 1.90 6.47 0.86
N GLY A 15 2.46 6.50 2.07
CA GLY A 15 1.77 6.89 3.30
C GLY A 15 0.89 5.81 3.93
N ALA A 16 0.70 4.64 3.29
CA ALA A 16 -0.02 3.53 3.91
C ALA A 16 0.76 3.01 5.13
N VAL A 17 0.02 2.68 6.19
CA VAL A 17 0.57 2.07 7.40
C VAL A 17 0.51 0.55 7.25
N VAL A 18 1.64 -0.11 7.50
CA VAL A 18 1.77 -1.58 7.44
C VAL A 18 2.39 -2.08 8.73
N HIS A 19 2.27 -3.39 8.97
CA HIS A 19 2.93 -4.06 10.07
C HIS A 19 3.98 -5.04 9.55
N LEU A 20 5.23 -4.86 9.99
CA LEU A 20 6.31 -5.81 9.80
C LEU A 20 6.56 -6.52 11.13
N GLY A 21 6.03 -7.73 11.28
CA GLY A 21 5.98 -8.42 12.57
C GLY A 21 5.13 -7.63 13.58
N SER A 22 5.77 -7.14 14.66
CA SER A 22 5.18 -6.27 15.68
C SER A 22 5.39 -4.78 15.41
N SER A 23 6.26 -4.41 14.48
CA SER A 23 6.56 -3.00 14.18
C SER A 23 5.48 -2.40 13.28
N ARG A 24 5.13 -1.13 13.56
CA ARG A 24 4.26 -0.31 12.72
C ARG A 24 5.14 0.55 11.83
N GLU A 25 4.99 0.41 10.53
CA GLU A 25 5.83 1.03 9.51
C GLU A 25 5.00 1.84 8.53
N THR A 26 5.63 2.78 7.82
CA THR A 26 4.99 3.60 6.79
C THR A 26 5.59 3.30 5.43
N VAL A 27 4.75 3.06 4.43
CA VAL A 27 5.18 2.87 3.04
C VAL A 27 5.67 4.21 2.49
N SER A 28 6.90 4.25 2.00
CA SER A 28 7.46 5.37 1.25
C SER A 28 7.00 5.30 -0.22
N HIS A 29 7.27 4.18 -0.88
CA HIS A 29 6.91 3.95 -2.28
C HIS A 29 6.89 2.46 -2.59
N VAL A 30 6.34 2.11 -3.74
CA VAL A 30 6.22 0.73 -4.23
C VAL A 30 6.91 0.65 -5.59
N VAL A 31 7.72 -0.39 -5.79
CA VAL A 31 8.39 -0.66 -7.05
C VAL A 31 7.86 -1.97 -7.62
N VAL A 32 7.43 -1.94 -8.89
CA VAL A 32 7.11 -3.13 -9.65
C VAL A 32 8.17 -3.31 -10.73
N ARG A 33 8.90 -4.43 -10.67
CA ARG A 33 9.99 -4.71 -11.61
C ARG A 33 10.05 -6.20 -11.92
N ARG A 34 10.12 -6.55 -13.20
CA ARG A 34 10.18 -7.95 -13.68
C ARG A 34 9.07 -8.85 -13.08
N GLY A 35 7.86 -8.30 -12.94
CA GLY A 35 6.72 -9.01 -12.36
C GLY A 35 6.73 -9.15 -10.83
N GLY A 36 7.79 -8.70 -10.15
CA GLY A 36 7.86 -8.66 -8.69
C GLY A 36 7.42 -7.30 -8.14
N LEU A 37 6.79 -7.31 -6.96
CA LEU A 37 6.43 -6.12 -6.20
C LEU A 37 7.34 -6.01 -4.97
N MET A 38 7.89 -4.81 -4.76
CA MET A 38 8.76 -4.48 -3.62
C MET A 38 8.21 -3.25 -2.91
N VAL A 39 8.12 -3.33 -1.58
CA VAL A 39 7.61 -2.24 -0.74
C VAL A 39 8.78 -1.57 -0.03
N HIS A 40 8.96 -0.28 -0.25
CA HIS A 40 9.95 0.52 0.47
C HIS A 40 9.29 1.20 1.66
N LEU A 41 9.90 1.08 2.83
CA LEU A 41 9.42 1.68 4.08
C LEU A 41 10.24 2.94 4.40
N VAL A 42 9.62 3.91 5.07
CA VAL A 42 10.29 5.15 5.49
C VAL A 42 11.46 4.81 6.42
N GLY A 43 12.64 5.34 6.12
CA GLY A 43 13.84 5.15 6.95
C GLY A 43 14.49 3.77 6.85
N ARG A 44 14.03 2.90 5.95
CA ARG A 44 14.60 1.58 5.70
C ARG A 44 15.21 1.51 4.30
N ASP A 45 16.50 1.16 4.23
CA ASP A 45 17.22 1.10 2.95
C ASP A 45 16.79 -0.08 2.07
N ALA A 46 16.62 -1.26 2.67
CA ALA A 46 16.28 -2.47 1.95
C ALA A 46 14.76 -2.58 1.72
N PRO A 47 14.31 -2.87 0.48
CA PRO A 47 12.90 -3.16 0.23
C PRO A 47 12.45 -4.41 0.99
N VAL A 48 11.15 -4.46 1.25
CA VAL A 48 10.49 -5.54 1.95
C VAL A 48 9.55 -6.26 0.98
N HIS A 49 9.55 -7.59 1.04
CA HIS A 49 8.62 -8.40 0.26
C HIS A 49 7.20 -8.21 0.79
N PRO A 50 6.19 -7.97 -0.07
CA PRO A 50 4.82 -7.67 0.36
C PRO A 50 4.24 -8.74 1.28
N ASP A 51 4.54 -10.01 1.04
CA ASP A 51 4.00 -11.14 1.82
C ASP A 51 4.46 -11.16 3.30
N THR A 52 5.50 -10.39 3.64
CA THR A 52 5.96 -10.24 5.04
C THR A 52 5.26 -9.11 5.79
N LEU A 53 4.45 -8.32 5.07
CA LEU A 53 3.74 -7.16 5.60
C LEU A 53 2.26 -7.49 5.79
N ARG A 54 1.72 -7.05 6.93
CA ARG A 54 0.27 -7.02 7.15
C ARG A 54 -0.24 -5.60 6.93
N LEU A 55 -1.39 -5.50 6.29
CA LEU A 55 -2.01 -4.23 5.90
C LEU A 55 -3.52 -4.35 6.04
N GLU A 56 -4.12 -3.37 6.71
CA GLU A 56 -5.58 -3.27 6.79
C GLU A 56 -6.18 -2.82 5.45
N PRO A 57 -7.42 -3.23 5.13
CA PRO A 57 -8.08 -2.81 3.90
C PRO A 57 -8.15 -1.28 3.77
N SER A 58 -7.75 -0.78 2.61
CA SER A 58 -7.90 0.62 2.23
C SER A 58 -9.18 0.79 1.40
N ALA A 59 -9.93 1.85 1.70
CA ALA A 59 -11.02 2.31 0.85
C ALA A 59 -10.47 3.13 -0.34
N PHE A 60 -10.91 2.81 -1.55
CA PHE A 60 -10.57 3.58 -2.75
C PHE A 60 -11.69 3.51 -3.79
N GLN A 61 -11.70 4.47 -4.70
CA GLN A 61 -12.61 4.51 -5.84
C GLN A 61 -11.84 4.17 -7.12
N LEU A 62 -12.50 3.51 -8.06
CA LEU A 62 -11.91 3.21 -9.37
C LEU A 62 -11.96 4.40 -10.33
N SER A 63 -12.83 5.36 -10.06
CA SER A 63 -12.89 6.62 -10.80
C SER A 63 -11.70 7.50 -10.43
N ARG A 64 -10.99 7.99 -11.45
CA ARG A 64 -9.97 9.02 -11.27
C ARG A 64 -10.63 10.27 -10.69
N VAL A 65 -10.20 10.67 -9.49
CA VAL A 65 -10.58 11.96 -8.91
C VAL A 65 -9.53 12.98 -9.33
N PRO A 66 -9.90 14.10 -9.97
CA PRO A 66 -8.96 15.20 -10.20
C PRO A 66 -8.41 15.67 -8.85
N GLY A 67 -7.08 15.76 -8.75
CA GLY A 67 -6.39 16.33 -7.60
C GLY A 67 -6.29 17.83 -7.67
#